data_AF-A0AAZ1XYI8-F1
#
_entry.id   AF-A0AAZ1XYI8-F1
#
_cell.length_a   1.000
_cell.length_b   1.000
_cell.length_c   1.000
_cell.angle_alpha   90.00
_cell.angle_beta   90.00
_cell.angle_gamma   90.00
#
_symmetry.space_group_name_H-M   'P 1'
#
loop_
_entity.id
_entity.type
_entity.pdbx_description
1 polymer ?
#
loop_
_entity_poly.entity_id
_entity_poly.type
_entity_poly.pdbx_seq_one_letter_code
_entity_poly.pdbx_strand_id
1 'polypeptide(L)'
;APLYSLAVLDLEGNNLHNLKFKTFISLHTTATHIQLSGNPWSCDCELHRVFSKILHVRHLHIDDYRNVTCQDPPQLMGASLAWVDSQLCVAETATVLVI
;
A
#
# COMPACT_ATOMS: atom_id res chain seq x y z
N ALA A 1 -20.45 -5.44 13.03
CA ALA A 1 -19.91 -6.73 13.49
C ALA A 1 -18.62 -7.02 12.73
N PRO A 2 -17.61 -7.67 13.32
CA PRO A 2 -16.36 -7.99 12.63
C PRO A 2 -16.56 -9.00 11.50
N LEU A 3 -15.75 -8.92 10.44
CA LEU A 3 -15.80 -9.83 9.30
C LEU A 3 -14.90 -11.04 9.56
N TYR A 4 -15.44 -12.11 10.15
CA TYR A 4 -14.65 -13.29 10.56
C TYR A 4 -14.36 -14.30 9.44
N SER A 5 -15.08 -14.21 8.31
CA SER A 5 -14.99 -15.18 7.20
C SER A 5 -14.68 -14.52 5.87
N LEU A 6 -14.12 -13.30 5.89
CA LEU A 6 -13.72 -12.60 4.67
C LEU A 6 -12.52 -13.33 4.04
N ALA A 7 -12.70 -13.83 2.82
CA ALA A 7 -11.66 -14.53 2.08
C ALA A 7 -11.07 -13.67 0.96
N VAL A 8 -11.89 -12.82 0.33
CA VAL A 8 -11.50 -11.95 -0.79
C VAL A 8 -12.04 -10.55 -0.56
N LEU A 9 -11.18 -9.55 -0.75
CA LEU A 9 -11.49 -8.13 -0.73
C LEU A 9 -10.99 -7.50 -2.03
N ASP A 10 -11.88 -7.40 -3.01
CA ASP A 10 -11.59 -6.74 -4.27
C ASP A 10 -11.91 -5.24 -4.16
N LEU A 11 -10.87 -4.42 -4.29
CA LEU A 11 -10.94 -2.96 -4.35
C LEU A 11 -10.30 -2.41 -5.62
N GLU A 12 -10.10 -3.26 -6.64
CA GLU A 12 -9.53 -2.87 -7.93
C GLU A 12 -10.37 -1.78 -8.61
N GLY A 13 -9.71 -0.84 -9.30
CA GLY A 13 -10.40 0.14 -10.15
C GLY A 13 -11.26 1.16 -9.40
N ASN A 14 -10.96 1.40 -8.13
CA ASN A 14 -11.62 2.42 -7.32
C ASN A 14 -10.86 3.76 -7.35
N ASN A 15 -11.35 4.74 -6.59
CA ASN A 15 -10.74 6.08 -6.49
C ASN A 15 -9.95 6.25 -5.17
N LEU A 16 -9.20 5.22 -4.76
CA LEU A 16 -8.40 5.27 -3.54
C LEU A 16 -7.06 5.94 -3.81
N HIS A 17 -6.74 6.97 -3.04
CA HIS A 17 -5.46 7.67 -3.13
C HIS A 17 -4.49 7.22 -2.04
N ASN A 18 -4.99 6.99 -0.83
CA ASN A 18 -4.18 6.68 0.35
C ASN A 18 -4.81 5.53 1.12
N LEU A 19 -3.98 4.74 1.81
CA LEU A 19 -4.43 3.69 2.72
C LEU A 19 -3.83 3.90 4.10
N LYS A 20 -4.57 3.45 5.11
CA LYS A 20 -4.06 3.35 6.48
C LYS A 20 -3.90 1.89 6.82
N PHE A 21 -2.77 1.53 7.42
CA PHE A 21 -2.52 0.15 7.88
C PHE A 21 -3.64 -0.36 8.80
N LYS A 22 -4.21 0.53 9.63
CA LYS A 22 -5.33 0.23 10.53
C LYS A 22 -6.58 -0.32 9.81
N THR A 23 -6.74 -0.05 8.50
CA THR A 23 -7.86 -0.55 7.70
C THR A 23 -7.84 -2.07 7.58
N PHE A 24 -6.66 -2.69 7.49
CA PHE A 24 -6.54 -4.13 7.24
C PHE A 24 -6.28 -4.96 8.50
N ILE A 25 -5.67 -4.40 9.54
CA ILE A 25 -5.44 -5.14 10.79
C ILE A 25 -6.72 -5.49 11.56
N SER A 26 -7.84 -4.84 11.23
CA SER A 26 -9.15 -5.15 11.79
C SER A 26 -9.79 -6.39 11.17
N LEU A 27 -9.20 -6.92 10.08
CA LEU A 27 -9.61 -8.17 9.47
C LEU A 27 -9.02 -9.34 10.28
N HIS A 28 -9.85 -9.88 11.16
CA HIS A 28 -9.50 -11.05 11.98
C HIS A 28 -9.90 -12.34 11.25
N THR A 29 -9.20 -12.64 10.17
CA THR A 29 -9.47 -13.78 9.27
C THR A 29 -8.28 -14.74 9.21
N THR A 30 -8.52 -15.96 8.72
CA THR A 30 -7.45 -16.96 8.55
C THR A 30 -6.55 -16.65 7.36
N ALA A 31 -7.15 -16.17 6.27
CA ALA A 31 -6.46 -15.70 5.07
C ALA A 31 -7.40 -14.75 4.31
N THR A 32 -6.89 -13.62 3.84
CA THR A 32 -7.64 -12.69 3.00
C THR A 32 -6.78 -12.24 1.83
N HIS A 33 -7.31 -12.44 0.64
CA HIS A 33 -6.79 -12.00 -0.64
C HIS A 33 -7.33 -10.61 -0.97
N ILE A 34 -6.46 -9.70 -1.38
CA ILE A 34 -6.77 -8.28 -1.55
C ILE A 34 -6.26 -7.82 -2.91
N GLN A 35 -7.11 -7.12 -3.66
CA GLN A 35 -6.76 -6.47 -4.93
C GLN A 35 -6.88 -4.94 -4.79
N LEU A 36 -5.87 -4.20 -5.24
CA LEU A 36 -5.73 -2.74 -5.04
C LEU A 36 -5.27 -1.98 -6.29
N SER A 37 -4.99 -2.67 -7.39
CA SER A 37 -4.57 -2.06 -8.66
C SER A 37 -5.68 -1.22 -9.28
N GLY A 38 -5.33 -0.41 -10.27
CA GLY A 38 -6.28 0.50 -10.93
C GLY A 38 -6.80 1.65 -10.06
N ASN A 39 -6.20 1.90 -8.89
CA ASN A 39 -6.49 3.03 -8.03
C ASN A 39 -5.44 4.15 -8.20
N PRO A 40 -5.84 5.44 -8.06
CA PRO A 40 -4.94 6.58 -8.23
C PRO A 40 -4.05 6.83 -7.00
N TRP A 41 -3.13 5.90 -6.73
CA TRP A 41 -2.30 5.93 -5.52
C TRP A 41 -1.38 7.15 -5.43
N SER A 42 -1.39 7.80 -4.26
CA SER A 42 -0.36 8.76 -3.84
C SER A 42 0.83 8.01 -3.26
N CYS A 43 1.87 7.82 -4.07
CA CYS A 43 3.11 7.18 -3.70
C CYS A 43 3.98 8.13 -2.87
N ASP A 44 3.66 8.19 -1.59
CA ASP A 44 4.41 8.85 -0.54
C ASP A 44 5.00 7.83 0.45
N CYS A 45 5.71 8.34 1.47
CA CYS A 45 6.30 7.49 2.48
C CYS A 45 5.25 6.76 3.35
N GLU A 46 4.04 7.31 3.49
CA GLU A 46 2.97 6.63 4.22
C GLU A 46 2.45 5.41 3.45
N LEU A 47 2.28 5.52 2.14
CA LEU A 47 1.91 4.39 1.29
C LEU A 47 2.96 3.27 1.37
N HIS A 48 4.24 3.62 1.28
CA HIS A 48 5.33 2.66 1.47
C HIS A 48 5.23 1.94 2.82
N ARG A 49 5.04 2.69 3.92
CA ARG A 49 4.88 2.11 5.26
C ARG A 49 3.69 1.15 5.36
N VAL A 50 2.58 1.46 4.68
CA VAL A 50 1.39 0.61 4.67
C VAL A 50 1.67 -0.71 3.96
N PHE A 51 2.15 -0.68 2.72
CA PHE A 51 2.45 -1.90 1.96
C PHE A 51 3.57 -2.71 2.60
N SER A 52 4.62 -2.06 3.10
CA SER A 52 5.68 -2.72 3.86
C SER A 52 5.10 -3.50 5.05
N LYS A 53 4.18 -2.92 5.83
CA LYS A 53 3.55 -3.64 6.95
C LYS A 53 2.62 -4.76 6.48
N ILE A 54 1.73 -4.51 5.52
CA ILE A 54 0.74 -5.49 5.06
C ILE A 54 1.41 -6.72 4.46
N LEU A 55 2.45 -6.54 3.63
CA LEU A 55 3.17 -7.64 3.00
C LEU A 55 3.89 -8.55 4.01
N HIS A 56 4.14 -8.07 5.25
CA HIS A 56 4.68 -8.89 6.34
C HIS A 56 3.59 -9.58 7.19
N VAL A 57 2.31 -9.24 7.02
CA VAL A 57 1.20 -9.88 7.73
C VAL A 57 0.82 -11.17 7.00
N ARG A 58 1.16 -12.32 7.60
CA ARG A 58 1.04 -13.65 6.96
C ARG A 58 -0.35 -14.02 6.44
N HIS A 59 -1.42 -13.51 7.05
CA HIS A 59 -2.80 -13.84 6.67
C HIS A 59 -3.40 -12.85 5.66
N LEU A 60 -2.65 -11.81 5.26
CA LEU A 60 -3.07 -10.85 4.25
C LEU A 60 -2.21 -11.02 3.00
N HIS A 61 -2.86 -11.15 1.85
CA HIS A 61 -2.21 -11.35 0.58
C HIS A 61 -2.65 -10.24 -0.37
N ILE A 62 -1.70 -9.41 -0.82
CA ILE A 62 -1.95 -8.46 -1.91
C ILE A 62 -1.60 -9.17 -3.22
N ASP A 63 -2.61 -9.64 -3.95
CA ASP A 63 -2.39 -10.51 -5.10
C ASP A 63 -1.85 -9.75 -6.32
N ASP A 64 -2.19 -8.46 -6.43
CA ASP A 64 -1.89 -7.61 -7.58
C ASP A 64 -0.84 -6.53 -7.27
N TYR A 65 0.01 -6.73 -6.25
CA TYR A 65 1.00 -5.73 -5.80
C TYR A 65 1.89 -5.19 -6.94
N ARG A 66 2.25 -6.04 -7.91
CA ARG A 66 3.07 -5.64 -9.07
C ARG A 66 2.34 -4.70 -10.04
N ASN A 67 1.01 -4.77 -10.06
CA ASN A 67 0.13 -3.99 -10.93
C ASN A 67 -0.32 -2.68 -10.27
N VAL A 68 0.03 -2.47 -8.99
CA VAL A 68 -0.19 -1.21 -8.30
C VAL A 68 0.76 -0.14 -8.87
N THR A 69 0.18 0.92 -9.44
CA THR A 69 0.92 2.04 -10.04
C THR A 69 0.64 3.34 -9.30
N CYS A 70 1.63 4.23 -9.30
CA CYS A 70 1.51 5.56 -8.73
C CYS A 70 0.76 6.51 -9.68
N GLN A 71 -0.11 7.34 -9.13
CA GLN A 71 -0.72 8.47 -9.83
C GLN A 71 -0.07 9.78 -9.39
N ASP A 72 0.21 9.91 -8.09
CA ASP A 72 0.90 11.04 -7.49
C ASP A 72 2.15 10.55 -6.75
N PRO A 73 3.21 11.38 -6.62
CA PRO A 73 3.39 12.68 -7.27
C PRO A 73 3.60 12.54 -8.79
N PRO A 74 3.47 13.62 -9.59
CA PRO A 74 3.59 13.57 -11.06
C PRO A 74 4.90 12.96 -11.57
N GLN A 75 5.98 13.07 -10.79
CA GLN A 75 7.30 12.51 -11.08
C GLN A 75 7.29 10.97 -11.14
N LEU A 76 6.36 10.35 -10.40
CA LEU A 76 6.23 8.90 -10.29
C LEU A 76 4.99 8.38 -11.03
N MET A 77 4.26 9.24 -11.74
CA MET A 77 3.01 8.85 -12.42
C MET A 77 3.26 7.69 -13.39
N GLY A 78 2.47 6.61 -13.24
CA GLY A 78 2.59 5.37 -13.99
C GLY A 78 3.69 4.42 -13.52
N ALA A 79 4.55 4.82 -12.57
CA ALA A 79 5.57 3.94 -12.01
C ALA A 79 4.92 2.83 -11.18
N SER A 80 5.44 1.60 -11.30
CA SER A 80 5.01 0.48 -10.46
C SER A 80 5.51 0.69 -9.02
N LEU A 81 4.61 0.56 -8.05
CA LEU A 81 4.94 0.71 -6.63
C LEU A 81 6.03 -0.28 -6.20
N ALA A 82 5.98 -1.51 -6.71
CA ALA A 82 6.99 -2.55 -6.43
C ALA A 82 8.42 -2.20 -6.90
N TRP A 83 8.58 -1.18 -7.75
CA TRP A 83 9.88 -0.68 -8.21
C TRP A 83 10.37 0.52 -7.42
N VAL A 84 9.45 1.38 -6.99
CA VAL A 84 9.77 2.65 -6.33
C VAL A 84 9.69 2.57 -4.81
N ASP A 85 9.14 1.51 -4.24
CA ASP A 85 8.90 1.37 -2.79
C ASP A 85 10.16 1.65 -1.95
N SER A 86 11.31 1.10 -2.34
CA SER A 86 12.60 1.29 -1.66
C SER A 86 13.12 2.73 -1.67
N GLN A 87 12.57 3.60 -2.52
CA GLN A 87 13.03 4.98 -2.73
C GLN A 87 12.13 6.03 -2.07
N LEU A 88 10.88 5.68 -1.71
CA LEU A 88 9.86 6.63 -1.25
C LEU A 88 10.15 7.29 0.11
N CYS A 89 10.89 6.63 1.00
CA CYS A 89 11.21 7.13 2.35
C CYS A 89 12.69 7.51 2.54
N VAL A 90 13.49 7.58 1.47
CA VAL A 90 14.94 7.79 1.57
C VAL A 90 15.30 9.22 2.03
N ALA A 91 14.38 10.18 1.91
CA ALA A 91 14.61 11.59 2.27
C ALA A 91 14.47 11.93 3.76
N GLU A 92 14.08 10.98 4.63
CA GLU A 92 13.92 11.26 6.08
C GLU A 92 15.25 11.42 6.84
N THR A 93 16.41 11.19 6.20
CA THR A 93 17.74 11.31 6.84
C THR A 93 18.47 12.62 6.58
N ALA A 94 17.86 13.59 5.88
CA ALA A 94 18.54 14.82 5.44
C ALA A 94 18.40 16.05 6.36
N THR A 95 18.10 15.88 7.66
CA THR A 95 17.96 17.00 8.61
C THR A 95 18.97 16.99 9.75
N VAL A 96 20.18 16.45 9.55
CA VAL A 96 21.28 16.58 10.51
C VAL A 96 22.57 16.89 9.77
N LEU A 97 22.73 18.14 9.30
CA LEU A 97 24.03 18.78 8.95
C LEU A 97 23.81 20.23 8.48
N VAL A 98 23.03 21.02 9.24
CA VAL A 98 23.06 22.49 9.12
C VAL A 98 22.94 23.10 10.51
N ILE A 99 23.93 22.84 11.38
CA ILE A 99 24.33 23.72 12.48
C ILE A 99 25.83 23.54 12.70
#